data_AF-A0A8K0SZM0-F1
#
_entry.id   AF-A0A8K0SZM0-F1
#
_cell.length_a   1.000
_cell.length_b   1.000
_cell.length_c   1.000
_cell.angle_alpha   90.00
_cell.angle_beta   90.00
_cell.angle_gamma   90.00
#
_symmetry.space_group_name_H-M   'P 1'
#
loop_
_entity.id
_entity.type
_entity.pdbx_description
1 polymer ?
#
loop_
_entity_poly.entity_id
_entity_poly.type
_entity_poly.pdbx_seq_one_letter_code
_entity_poly.pdbx_strand_id
1 'polypeptide(L)'
;MDTTTTTSLQVSAKQVNPTTSPLVSLHYDALHLIIDLLTFHDKFMLSHTCRKLRSITFCNWQLELKRLPAETRLEFWTQRAYNLPSKWVCASCCKLHPVMPPDSASKFWRNCYSVTCSRDAPAKIIASGYPPIYHHYVQLALKYSRLRINHTILEKLLAPSFDKTKSDCPSSCDGTYLRACKIIDNRFLVKEQWSQGDEQNYASRQTITSNFRRFCPHIATLAGYDNTSPKVQVDVAAAFAMPGYEATGGCHHCLTDYSILVTRNECTTVCLITTWRDFGTETCPDNLIWKSQVTHGGINDGWNAYGIFHREMGSVRKLFMCDWVA
;
A
#
# COMPACT_ATOMS: atom_id res chain seq x y z
N MET A 1 26.51 -34.91 67.19
CA MET A 1 25.86 -33.66 66.75
C MET A 1 25.27 -33.93 65.38
N ASP A 2 24.00 -33.58 65.23
CA ASP A 2 23.26 -33.26 64.00
C ASP A 2 23.43 -34.18 62.77
N THR A 3 22.58 -35.21 62.71
CA THR A 3 22.17 -35.83 61.44
C THR A 3 20.80 -35.26 61.04
N THR A 4 20.77 -34.31 60.10
CA THR A 4 19.55 -33.63 59.65
C THR A 4 18.64 -34.53 58.81
N THR A 5 17.37 -34.67 59.21
CA THR A 5 16.36 -35.44 58.48
C THR A 5 15.72 -34.63 57.36
N THR A 6 16.14 -34.85 56.10
CA THR A 6 15.56 -34.16 54.94
C THR A 6 14.29 -34.86 54.43
N THR A 7 13.12 -34.39 54.83
CA THR A 7 11.83 -34.93 54.37
C THR A 7 11.51 -34.51 52.93
N SER A 8 11.70 -35.41 51.96
CA SER A 8 11.40 -35.14 50.55
C SER A 8 9.88 -35.22 50.26
N LEU A 9 9.22 -34.07 50.17
CA LEU A 9 7.84 -33.99 49.65
C LEU A 9 7.80 -34.28 48.15
N GLN A 10 7.50 -35.53 47.78
CA GLN A 10 7.20 -35.90 46.39
C GLN A 10 5.83 -35.33 45.97
N VAL A 11 5.84 -34.11 45.42
CA VAL A 11 4.69 -33.58 44.66
C VAL A 11 4.54 -34.43 43.40
N SER A 12 3.62 -35.38 43.43
CA SER A 12 3.35 -36.27 42.29
C SER A 12 2.76 -35.47 41.12
N ALA A 13 3.63 -35.14 40.16
CA ALA A 13 3.28 -34.45 38.93
C ALA A 13 2.40 -35.35 38.05
N LYS A 14 1.09 -35.30 38.31
CA LYS A 14 0.07 -36.12 37.65
C LYS A 14 0.13 -35.91 36.13
N GLN A 15 0.60 -36.92 35.40
CA GLN A 15 0.72 -36.87 33.94
C GLN A 15 -0.66 -36.59 33.31
N VAL A 16 -0.82 -35.39 32.76
CA VAL A 16 -2.01 -35.01 32.01
C VAL A 16 -1.87 -35.60 30.60
N ASN A 17 -2.70 -36.59 30.27
CA ASN A 17 -2.77 -37.14 28.92
C ASN A 17 -3.11 -36.02 27.92
N PRO A 18 -2.26 -35.73 26.91
CA PRO A 18 -2.37 -34.55 26.06
C PRO A 18 -3.41 -34.70 24.92
N THR A 19 -4.46 -35.50 25.13
CA THR A 19 -5.41 -35.92 24.09
C THR A 19 -6.63 -35.00 23.94
N THR A 20 -6.86 -34.03 24.84
CA THR A 20 -7.94 -33.04 24.71
C THR A 20 -7.46 -31.63 25.03
N SER A 21 -7.89 -30.65 24.21
CA SER A 21 -7.60 -29.24 24.44
C SER A 21 -8.45 -28.71 25.61
N PRO A 22 -7.86 -28.00 26.61
CA PRO A 22 -8.61 -27.45 27.74
C PRO A 22 -9.78 -26.55 27.32
N LEU A 23 -9.62 -25.75 26.25
CA LEU A 23 -10.70 -24.94 25.68
C LEU A 23 -11.88 -25.79 25.23
N VAL A 24 -11.61 -26.94 24.60
CA VAL A 24 -12.65 -27.86 24.09
C VAL A 24 -13.35 -28.61 25.24
N SER A 25 -12.70 -28.75 26.39
CA SER A 25 -13.28 -29.37 27.60
C SER A 25 -14.25 -28.46 28.38
N LEU A 26 -14.26 -27.15 28.12
CA LEU A 26 -15.17 -26.20 28.78
C LEU A 26 -16.66 -26.51 28.54
N HIS A 27 -17.51 -26.07 29.47
CA HIS A 27 -18.96 -26.10 29.32
C HIS A 27 -19.43 -25.18 28.17
N TYR A 28 -20.63 -25.44 27.65
CA TYR A 28 -21.15 -24.71 26.49
C TYR A 28 -21.33 -23.21 26.80
N ASP A 29 -21.88 -22.84 27.95
CA ASP A 29 -22.12 -21.43 28.31
C ASP A 29 -20.81 -20.64 28.41
N ALA A 30 -19.76 -21.24 29.00
CA ALA A 30 -18.43 -20.63 29.05
C ALA A 30 -17.83 -20.44 27.65
N LEU A 31 -18.07 -21.38 26.72
CA LEU A 31 -17.67 -21.24 25.33
C LEU A 31 -18.49 -20.18 24.58
N HIS A 32 -19.79 -20.03 24.86
CA HIS A 32 -20.61 -18.94 24.33
C HIS A 32 -20.10 -17.58 24.81
N LEU A 33 -19.86 -17.40 26.12
CA LEU A 33 -19.30 -16.16 26.67
C LEU A 33 -17.95 -15.79 26.03
N ILE A 34 -17.06 -16.77 25.83
CA ILE A 34 -15.78 -16.55 25.10
C ILE A 34 -16.05 -16.15 23.65
N ILE A 35 -16.94 -16.88 22.95
CA ILE A 35 -17.27 -16.64 21.54
C ILE A 35 -17.94 -15.28 21.34
N ASP A 36 -18.70 -14.77 22.31
CA ASP A 36 -19.37 -13.48 22.19
C ASP A 36 -18.42 -12.29 22.26
N LEU A 37 -17.30 -12.44 22.99
CA LEU A 37 -16.20 -11.46 23.05
C LEU A 37 -15.27 -11.47 21.81
N LEU A 38 -15.35 -12.47 20.93
CA LEU A 38 -14.48 -12.57 19.74
C LEU A 38 -14.92 -11.63 18.61
N THR A 39 -13.95 -11.17 17.80
CA THR A 39 -14.27 -10.45 16.55
C THR A 39 -14.96 -11.38 15.54
N PHE A 40 -15.63 -10.82 14.54
CA PHE A 40 -16.25 -11.63 13.48
C PHE A 40 -15.25 -12.55 12.76
N HIS A 41 -14.01 -12.08 12.54
CA HIS A 41 -12.94 -12.89 11.99
C HIS A 41 -12.57 -14.06 12.91
N ASP A 42 -12.48 -13.82 14.21
CA ASP A 42 -12.01 -14.83 15.15
C ASP A 42 -13.10 -15.88 15.44
N LYS A 43 -14.38 -15.49 15.47
CA LYS A 43 -15.51 -16.45 15.47
C LYS A 43 -15.46 -17.36 14.23
N PHE A 44 -15.20 -16.80 13.04
CA PHE A 44 -15.02 -17.56 11.80
C PHE A 44 -13.80 -18.49 11.86
N MET A 45 -12.65 -18.01 12.34
CA MET A 45 -11.45 -18.84 12.46
C MET A 45 -11.66 -19.99 13.44
N LEU A 46 -12.30 -19.71 14.59
CA LEU A 46 -12.65 -20.71 15.60
C LEU A 46 -13.57 -21.80 15.02
N SER A 47 -14.55 -21.44 14.18
CA SER A 47 -15.46 -22.41 13.52
C SER A 47 -14.75 -23.40 12.59
N HIS A 48 -13.53 -23.07 12.16
CA HIS A 48 -12.74 -23.93 11.28
C HIS A 48 -11.81 -24.89 12.04
N THR A 49 -11.61 -24.70 13.35
CA THR A 49 -10.68 -25.51 14.17
C THR A 49 -11.16 -26.94 14.44
N CYS A 50 -12.35 -27.14 14.99
CA CYS A 50 -12.87 -28.46 15.36
C CYS A 50 -14.40 -28.54 15.28
N ARG A 51 -14.96 -29.77 15.36
CA ARG A 51 -16.41 -30.01 15.24
C ARG A 51 -17.21 -29.34 16.36
N LYS A 52 -16.82 -29.46 17.64
CA LYS A 52 -17.53 -28.84 18.78
C LYS A 52 -17.58 -27.32 18.65
N LEU A 53 -16.45 -26.68 18.35
CA LEU A 53 -16.40 -25.22 18.20
C LEU A 53 -17.24 -24.77 17.00
N ARG A 54 -17.20 -25.49 15.87
CA ARG A 54 -18.06 -25.22 14.70
C ARG A 54 -19.56 -25.28 15.00
N SER A 55 -20.01 -26.22 15.84
CA SER A 55 -21.42 -26.32 16.25
C SER A 55 -21.86 -25.22 17.22
N ILE A 56 -20.94 -24.60 17.96
CA ILE A 56 -21.24 -23.50 18.87
C ILE A 56 -21.25 -22.17 18.09
N THR A 57 -20.27 -21.96 17.21
CA THR A 57 -20.21 -20.83 16.26
C THR A 57 -21.10 -21.06 15.02
N PHE A 58 -22.23 -21.77 15.15
CA PHE A 58 -22.99 -22.23 13.99
C PHE A 58 -23.79 -21.07 13.35
N CYS A 59 -23.27 -20.52 12.25
CA CYS A 59 -23.97 -19.55 11.43
C CYS A 59 -23.68 -19.75 9.94
N ASN A 60 -24.52 -19.16 9.07
CA ASN A 60 -24.23 -19.09 7.65
C ASN A 60 -23.22 -17.96 7.38
N TRP A 61 -21.93 -18.26 7.47
CA TRP A 61 -20.84 -17.30 7.25
C TRP A 61 -20.96 -16.51 5.94
N GLN A 62 -21.51 -17.10 4.87
CA GLN A 62 -21.71 -16.39 3.60
C GLN A 62 -22.87 -15.39 3.64
N LEU A 63 -23.87 -15.60 4.49
CA LEU A 63 -24.97 -14.66 4.72
C LEU A 63 -24.52 -13.52 5.64
N GLU A 64 -23.84 -13.84 6.74
CA GLU A 64 -23.32 -12.82 7.66
C GLU A 64 -22.27 -11.93 6.98
N LEU A 65 -21.34 -12.51 6.20
CA LEU A 65 -20.39 -11.74 5.39
C LEU A 65 -21.06 -10.83 4.35
N LYS A 66 -22.29 -11.12 3.91
CA LYS A 66 -23.04 -10.21 3.01
C LYS A 66 -23.73 -9.08 3.77
N ARG A 67 -24.08 -9.28 5.05
CA ARG A 67 -24.72 -8.31 5.95
C ARG A 67 -23.75 -7.25 6.48
N LEU A 68 -22.46 -7.57 6.59
CA LEU A 68 -21.43 -6.63 7.06
C LEU A 68 -21.21 -5.45 6.09
N PRO A 69 -20.85 -4.25 6.62
CA PRO A 69 -20.37 -3.10 5.83
C PRO A 69 -19.18 -3.43 4.93
N ALA A 70 -18.96 -2.62 3.89
CA ALA A 70 -17.93 -2.91 2.88
C ALA A 70 -16.52 -2.95 3.49
N GLU A 71 -16.27 -2.04 4.42
CA GLU A 71 -15.03 -1.78 5.16
C GLU A 71 -14.72 -3.00 6.05
N THR A 72 -15.70 -3.45 6.84
CA THR A 72 -15.58 -4.63 7.71
C THR A 72 -15.36 -5.92 6.92
N ARG A 73 -15.99 -6.06 5.75
CA ARG A 73 -15.73 -7.19 4.83
C ARG A 73 -14.31 -7.14 4.27
N LEU A 74 -13.82 -5.95 3.89
CA LEU A 74 -12.46 -5.77 3.39
C LEU A 74 -11.41 -6.10 4.45
N GLU A 75 -11.65 -5.70 5.70
CA GLU A 75 -10.79 -6.04 6.81
C GLU A 75 -10.79 -7.56 7.07
N PHE A 76 -11.97 -8.18 7.21
CA PHE A 76 -12.10 -9.63 7.36
C PHE A 76 -11.35 -10.41 6.27
N TRP A 77 -11.53 -10.02 4.99
CA TRP A 77 -10.83 -10.68 3.90
C TRP A 77 -9.32 -10.38 3.90
N THR A 78 -8.87 -9.26 4.46
CA THR A 78 -7.44 -8.94 4.61
C THR A 78 -6.79 -9.80 5.68
N GLN A 79 -7.39 -9.89 6.86
CA GLN A 79 -6.93 -10.78 7.93
C GLN A 79 -6.91 -12.25 7.42
N ARG A 80 -7.93 -12.66 6.65
CA ARG A 80 -7.97 -13.98 6.02
C ARG A 80 -6.95 -14.14 4.87
N ALA A 81 -6.63 -13.09 4.12
CA ALA A 81 -5.62 -13.12 3.05
C ALA A 81 -4.19 -13.21 3.58
N TYR A 82 -3.92 -12.65 4.76
CA TYR A 82 -2.58 -12.47 5.33
C TYR A 82 -1.74 -13.76 5.29
N ASN A 83 -2.33 -14.90 5.69
CA ASN A 83 -1.65 -16.21 5.68
C ASN A 83 -1.99 -17.08 4.45
N LEU A 84 -2.58 -16.49 3.40
CA LEU A 84 -2.88 -17.15 2.13
C LEU A 84 -2.00 -16.55 1.02
N PRO A 85 -0.85 -17.17 0.68
CA PRO A 85 0.12 -16.58 -0.25
C PRO A 85 -0.40 -16.53 -1.69
N SER A 86 -1.23 -17.48 -2.09
CA SER A 86 -1.88 -17.51 -3.41
C SER A 86 -3.16 -16.67 -3.49
N LYS A 87 -3.38 -15.75 -2.53
CA LYS A 87 -4.59 -14.90 -2.47
C LYS A 87 -4.27 -13.42 -2.18
N TRP A 88 -5.13 -12.52 -2.67
CA TRP A 88 -5.12 -11.07 -2.40
C TRP A 88 -6.55 -10.53 -2.26
N VAL A 89 -6.72 -9.31 -1.72
CA VAL A 89 -8.05 -8.71 -1.48
C VAL A 89 -8.35 -7.62 -2.50
N CYS A 90 -9.47 -7.76 -3.21
CA CYS A 90 -9.98 -6.71 -4.07
C CYS A 90 -10.84 -5.72 -3.27
N ALA A 91 -10.42 -4.45 -3.24
CA ALA A 91 -11.17 -3.33 -2.68
C ALA A 91 -12.60 -3.26 -3.29
N SER A 92 -12.66 -3.16 -4.62
CA SER A 92 -13.86 -2.93 -5.43
C SER A 92 -15.02 -3.89 -5.21
N CYS A 93 -14.75 -5.16 -4.92
CA CYS A 93 -15.81 -6.17 -4.76
C CYS A 93 -15.82 -6.86 -3.39
N CYS A 94 -14.93 -6.45 -2.47
CA CYS A 94 -14.75 -7.02 -1.13
C CYS A 94 -14.63 -8.56 -1.14
N LYS A 95 -13.65 -9.12 -1.89
CA LYS A 95 -13.43 -10.59 -2.01
C LYS A 95 -11.95 -10.97 -2.09
N LEU A 96 -11.67 -12.23 -1.77
CA LEU A 96 -10.39 -12.90 -2.07
C LEU A 96 -10.31 -13.34 -3.54
N HIS A 97 -9.22 -12.95 -4.20
CA HIS A 97 -8.88 -13.37 -5.55
C HIS A 97 -7.66 -14.29 -5.56
N PRO A 98 -7.53 -15.24 -6.51
CA PRO A 98 -6.29 -15.94 -6.74
C PRO A 98 -5.19 -14.98 -7.23
N VAL A 99 -3.95 -15.24 -6.84
CA VAL A 99 -2.80 -14.76 -7.60
C VAL A 99 -2.71 -15.62 -8.87
N MET A 100 -2.64 -14.96 -10.03
CA MET A 100 -2.43 -15.63 -11.32
C MET A 100 -0.91 -15.74 -11.61
N PRO A 101 -0.46 -16.71 -12.44
CA PRO A 101 0.93 -16.77 -12.88
C PRO A 101 1.33 -15.52 -13.70
N PRO A 102 2.56 -14.98 -13.54
CA PRO A 102 3.02 -13.83 -14.31
C PRO A 102 2.94 -14.01 -15.83
N ASP A 103 3.08 -15.25 -16.30
CA ASP A 103 3.11 -15.62 -17.73
C ASP A 103 1.74 -15.45 -18.41
N SER A 104 0.69 -15.18 -17.62
CA SER A 104 -0.61 -14.68 -18.11
C SER A 104 -0.60 -13.17 -18.44
N ALA A 105 0.58 -12.59 -18.69
CA ALA A 105 0.89 -11.15 -18.68
C ALA A 105 -0.10 -10.23 -19.43
N SER A 106 -0.60 -10.66 -20.60
CA SER A 106 -1.57 -9.89 -21.41
C SER A 106 -2.92 -9.67 -20.72
N LYS A 107 -3.23 -10.45 -19.67
CA LYS A 107 -4.44 -10.32 -18.84
C LYS A 107 -4.12 -10.02 -17.37
N PHE A 108 -2.96 -10.45 -16.88
CA PHE A 108 -2.56 -10.48 -15.45
C PHE A 108 -3.05 -9.29 -14.62
N TRP A 109 -2.89 -8.07 -15.15
CA TRP A 109 -3.17 -6.81 -14.48
C TRP A 109 -4.63 -6.31 -14.51
N ARG A 110 -5.53 -6.96 -15.28
CA ARG A 110 -6.97 -6.61 -15.35
C ARG A 110 -7.89 -7.61 -14.62
N ASN A 111 -7.31 -8.60 -13.94
CA ASN A 111 -8.00 -9.86 -13.59
C ASN A 111 -8.75 -9.87 -12.24
N CYS A 112 -9.65 -8.92 -12.01
CA CYS A 112 -10.90 -9.30 -11.36
C CYS A 112 -11.97 -9.50 -12.44
N TYR A 113 -12.17 -10.75 -12.86
CA TYR A 113 -13.11 -11.15 -13.92
C TYR A 113 -14.60 -10.86 -13.64
N SER A 114 -14.93 -10.26 -12.49
CA SER A 114 -16.30 -9.82 -12.21
C SER A 114 -16.56 -8.47 -12.89
N VAL A 115 -17.64 -8.39 -13.68
CA VAL A 115 -18.06 -7.15 -14.37
C VAL A 115 -18.22 -5.96 -13.41
N THR A 116 -18.50 -6.21 -12.12
CA THR A 116 -18.54 -5.16 -11.09
C THR A 116 -17.16 -4.61 -10.71
N CYS A 117 -16.10 -5.42 -10.76
CA CYS A 117 -14.73 -4.93 -10.59
C CYS A 117 -14.23 -4.15 -11.81
N SER A 118 -14.58 -4.61 -13.02
CA SER A 118 -14.14 -3.95 -14.25
C SER A 118 -14.71 -2.54 -14.42
N ARG A 119 -15.71 -2.17 -13.62
CA ARG A 119 -16.24 -0.79 -13.52
C ARG A 119 -15.39 0.12 -12.64
N ASP A 120 -14.60 -0.42 -11.71
CA ASP A 120 -13.55 0.30 -11.00
C ASP A 120 -12.31 0.44 -11.90
N ALA A 121 -12.44 1.24 -12.96
CA ALA A 121 -11.29 1.76 -13.69
C ALA A 121 -10.36 2.48 -12.69
N PRO A 122 -9.06 2.10 -12.60
CA PRO A 122 -8.38 1.98 -11.30
C PRO A 122 -8.13 3.31 -10.58
N ALA A 123 -8.97 3.59 -9.57
CA ALA A 123 -8.99 4.80 -8.72
C ALA A 123 -8.87 6.14 -9.48
N LYS A 124 -9.19 6.09 -10.77
CA LYS A 124 -8.65 6.93 -11.85
C LYS A 124 -7.34 7.70 -11.53
N ILE A 125 -6.22 7.00 -11.33
CA ILE A 125 -4.87 7.57 -11.54
C ILE A 125 -4.60 7.77 -13.05
N ILE A 126 -5.55 8.35 -13.79
CA ILE A 126 -5.62 8.35 -15.26
C ILE A 126 -4.79 9.48 -15.90
N ALA A 127 -4.10 10.30 -15.09
CA ALA A 127 -3.52 11.55 -15.54
C ALA A 127 -2.08 11.83 -15.06
N SER A 128 -1.35 10.79 -14.61
CA SER A 128 0.12 10.86 -14.46
C SER A 128 0.86 10.46 -15.75
N GLY A 129 0.23 9.63 -16.59
CA GLY A 129 0.81 9.09 -17.83
C GLY A 129 1.57 7.77 -17.66
N TYR A 130 1.63 7.21 -16.45
CA TYR A 130 2.45 6.03 -16.13
C TYR A 130 1.60 4.83 -15.65
N PRO A 131 2.12 3.59 -15.71
CA PRO A 131 1.39 2.41 -15.22
C PRO A 131 0.97 2.58 -13.75
N PRO A 132 -0.33 2.50 -13.41
CA PRO A 132 -0.79 2.73 -12.04
C PRO A 132 -0.29 1.63 -11.10
N ILE A 133 -0.03 2.00 -9.84
CA ILE A 133 0.29 1.04 -8.79
C ILE A 133 -1.02 0.56 -8.19
N TYR A 134 -1.22 -0.75 -8.15
CA TYR A 134 -2.43 -1.37 -7.63
C TYR A 134 -2.22 -1.88 -6.20
N HIS A 135 -3.26 -1.84 -5.36
CA HIS A 135 -3.17 -2.32 -3.97
C HIS A 135 -2.70 -3.77 -3.86
N HIS A 136 -3.06 -4.61 -4.84
CA HIS A 136 -2.64 -6.00 -4.86
C HIS A 136 -1.14 -6.19 -5.15
N TYR A 137 -0.45 -5.22 -5.77
CA TYR A 137 1.01 -5.24 -5.87
C TYR A 137 1.62 -5.03 -4.48
N VAL A 138 1.14 -4.01 -3.76
CA VAL A 138 1.58 -3.68 -2.39
C VAL A 138 1.35 -4.87 -1.45
N GLN A 139 0.13 -5.43 -1.44
CA GLN A 139 -0.17 -6.62 -0.65
C GLN A 139 0.72 -7.82 -0.98
N LEU A 140 0.97 -8.10 -2.27
CA LEU A 140 1.75 -9.29 -2.65
C LEU A 140 3.25 -9.11 -2.41
N ALA A 141 3.80 -7.92 -2.66
CA ALA A 141 5.21 -7.64 -2.39
C ALA A 141 5.52 -7.74 -0.89
N LEU A 142 4.70 -7.09 -0.04
CA LEU A 142 4.86 -7.17 1.41
C LEU A 142 4.65 -8.59 1.95
N LYS A 143 3.63 -9.30 1.46
CA LYS A 143 3.35 -10.69 1.84
C LYS A 143 4.49 -11.64 1.46
N TYR A 144 5.03 -11.55 0.26
CA TYR A 144 6.12 -12.43 -0.19
C TYR A 144 7.44 -12.11 0.54
N SER A 145 7.70 -10.83 0.82
CA SER A 145 8.82 -10.42 1.67
C SER A 145 8.70 -10.98 3.09
N ARG A 146 7.55 -10.79 3.75
CA ARG A 146 7.26 -11.29 5.10
C ARG A 146 7.29 -12.81 5.20
N LEU A 147 6.66 -13.51 4.26
CA LEU A 147 6.59 -14.98 4.26
C LEU A 147 7.86 -15.67 3.71
N ARG A 148 8.80 -14.92 3.12
CA ARG A 148 10.06 -15.41 2.52
C ARG A 148 9.84 -16.50 1.45
N ILE A 149 8.90 -16.25 0.55
CA ILE A 149 8.48 -17.15 -0.55
C ILE A 149 8.40 -16.39 -1.87
N ASN A 150 8.34 -17.13 -2.99
CA ASN A 150 8.11 -16.55 -4.32
C ASN A 150 9.08 -15.41 -4.67
N HIS A 151 10.36 -15.53 -4.27
CA HIS A 151 11.39 -14.50 -4.44
C HIS A 151 11.46 -13.96 -5.88
N THR A 152 11.40 -14.82 -6.89
CA THR A 152 11.34 -14.43 -8.32
C THR A 152 10.12 -13.57 -8.70
N ILE A 153 9.02 -13.63 -7.96
CA ILE A 153 7.86 -12.73 -8.15
C ILE A 153 8.06 -11.45 -7.34
N LEU A 154 8.62 -11.53 -6.13
CA LEU A 154 8.98 -10.35 -5.33
C LEU A 154 10.00 -9.46 -6.05
N GLU A 155 11.06 -10.06 -6.61
CA GLU A 155 12.04 -9.42 -7.48
C GLU A 155 11.35 -8.72 -8.65
N LYS A 156 10.44 -9.39 -9.37
CA LYS A 156 9.67 -8.78 -10.47
C LYS A 156 8.71 -7.67 -10.03
N LEU A 157 8.23 -7.67 -8.78
CA LEU A 157 7.39 -6.60 -8.20
C LEU A 157 8.21 -5.39 -7.70
N LEU A 158 9.49 -5.60 -7.38
CA LEU A 158 10.40 -4.56 -6.90
C LEU A 158 11.36 -4.02 -7.97
N ALA A 159 11.57 -4.77 -9.05
CA ALA A 159 12.47 -4.47 -10.15
C ALA A 159 12.25 -3.04 -10.69
N PRO A 160 13.31 -2.25 -10.89
CA PRO A 160 13.19 -0.93 -11.49
C PRO A 160 12.58 -1.01 -12.89
N SER A 161 11.47 -0.32 -13.11
CA SER A 161 10.84 -0.20 -14.43
C SER A 161 11.25 1.11 -15.08
N PHE A 162 11.93 1.01 -16.22
CA PHE A 162 12.30 2.13 -17.06
C PHE A 162 11.32 2.25 -18.22
N ASP A 163 10.91 3.46 -18.54
CA ASP A 163 10.13 3.76 -19.74
C ASP A 163 10.67 5.00 -20.44
N LYS A 164 10.63 4.99 -21.78
CA LYS A 164 10.87 6.17 -22.62
C LYS A 164 9.51 6.60 -23.14
N THR A 165 8.81 7.42 -22.36
CA THR A 165 7.43 7.82 -22.66
C THR A 165 7.34 8.73 -23.87
N LYS A 166 7.30 8.11 -25.07
CA LYS A 166 6.64 8.69 -26.23
C LYS A 166 5.15 8.76 -25.92
N SER A 167 4.71 9.87 -25.35
CA SER A 167 3.30 10.05 -25.02
C SER A 167 2.49 10.33 -26.30
N ASP A 168 1.38 9.63 -26.51
CA ASP A 168 0.32 10.01 -27.48
C ASP A 168 -0.39 11.34 -27.10
N CYS A 169 0.14 12.08 -26.12
CA CYS A 169 -0.35 13.38 -25.71
C CYS A 169 0.23 14.46 -26.63
N PRO A 170 -0.57 15.33 -27.27
CA PRO A 170 -0.11 16.35 -28.24
C PRO A 170 0.81 17.48 -27.69
N SER A 171 1.43 17.31 -26.53
CA SER A 171 2.22 18.34 -25.84
C SER A 171 3.55 17.83 -25.27
N SER A 172 4.46 17.46 -26.20
CA SER A 172 5.93 17.40 -26.02
C SER A 172 6.44 16.98 -24.62
N CYS A 173 5.93 15.86 -24.13
CA CYS A 173 6.38 15.24 -22.88
C CYS A 173 7.44 14.14 -23.13
N ASP A 174 8.28 14.33 -24.14
CA ASP A 174 9.49 13.51 -24.30
C ASP A 174 10.39 13.64 -23.06
N GLY A 175 10.85 12.50 -22.58
CA GLY A 175 11.49 12.38 -21.28
C GLY A 175 11.80 10.94 -20.91
N THR A 176 12.64 10.76 -19.90
CA THR A 176 12.93 9.45 -19.32
C THR A 176 12.13 9.27 -18.04
N TYR A 177 11.63 8.06 -17.83
CA TYR A 177 10.91 7.68 -16.62
C TYR A 177 11.56 6.46 -15.96
N LEU A 178 11.78 6.56 -14.65
CA LEU A 178 12.37 5.52 -13.82
C LEU A 178 11.51 5.38 -12.57
N ARG A 179 10.95 4.18 -12.35
CA ARG A 179 10.35 3.79 -11.07
C ARG A 179 11.20 2.73 -10.41
N ALA A 180 11.47 2.87 -9.12
CA ALA A 180 12.12 1.86 -8.29
C ALA A 180 11.32 1.66 -6.99
N CYS A 181 11.08 0.41 -6.59
CA CYS A 181 10.33 0.07 -5.39
C CYS A 181 11.27 -0.53 -4.34
N LYS A 182 11.05 -0.21 -3.06
CA LYS A 182 11.73 -0.81 -1.91
C LYS A 182 10.68 -1.28 -0.89
N ILE A 183 11.04 -2.26 -0.06
CA ILE A 183 10.32 -2.56 1.18
C ILE A 183 11.26 -2.23 2.33
N ILE A 184 10.82 -1.36 3.24
CA ILE A 184 11.56 -0.95 4.44
C ILE A 184 10.58 -0.97 5.60
N ASP A 185 10.93 -1.62 6.71
CA ASP A 185 10.12 -1.73 7.94
C ASP A 185 8.67 -2.20 7.69
N ASN A 186 8.51 -3.17 6.78
CA ASN A 186 7.22 -3.70 6.31
C ASN A 186 6.31 -2.67 5.59
N ARG A 187 6.89 -1.56 5.09
CA ARG A 187 6.22 -0.52 4.29
C ARG A 187 6.65 -0.61 2.83
N PHE A 188 5.71 -0.45 1.90
CA PHE A 188 6.01 -0.46 0.46
C PHE A 188 6.26 0.96 -0.03
N LEU A 189 7.51 1.24 -0.40
CA LEU A 189 7.97 2.57 -0.79
C LEU A 189 8.33 2.60 -2.28
N VAL A 190 8.05 3.72 -2.93
CA VAL A 190 8.27 3.90 -4.37
C VAL A 190 8.97 5.22 -4.62
N LYS A 191 10.12 5.16 -5.29
CA LYS A 191 10.76 6.31 -5.94
C LYS A 191 10.32 6.36 -7.39
N GLU A 192 9.83 7.51 -7.84
CA GLU A 192 9.63 7.79 -9.27
C GLU A 192 10.48 8.99 -9.67
N GLN A 193 11.17 8.91 -10.79
CA GLN A 193 11.96 9.99 -11.37
C GLN A 193 11.49 10.22 -12.80
N TRP A 194 11.32 11.49 -13.16
CA TRP A 194 11.09 11.90 -14.54
C TRP A 194 12.03 13.04 -14.91
N SER A 195 12.78 12.85 -16.01
CA SER A 195 13.48 13.94 -16.67
C SER A 195 12.55 14.54 -17.72
N GLN A 196 12.36 15.86 -17.70
CA GLN A 196 11.75 16.59 -18.81
C GLN A 196 12.79 17.45 -19.50
N GLY A 197 12.75 17.42 -20.83
CA GLY A 197 13.51 18.29 -21.71
C GLY A 197 14.85 17.72 -22.20
N ASP A 198 15.26 18.21 -23.36
CA ASP A 198 16.43 17.81 -24.14
C ASP A 198 16.97 18.99 -24.99
N GLU A 199 17.74 18.71 -26.04
CA GLU A 199 18.30 19.70 -26.98
C GLU A 199 17.26 20.35 -27.91
N GLN A 200 16.08 19.73 -28.07
CA GLN A 200 15.03 20.16 -28.99
C GLN A 200 13.82 20.76 -28.24
N ASN A 201 13.54 20.25 -27.04
CA ASN A 201 12.45 20.67 -26.17
C ASN A 201 13.00 21.10 -24.81
N TYR A 202 13.27 22.39 -24.61
CA TYR A 202 13.72 22.91 -23.32
C TYR A 202 12.64 22.73 -22.24
N ALA A 203 13.03 22.26 -21.05
CA ALA A 203 12.11 22.22 -19.91
C ALA A 203 11.66 23.64 -19.54
N SER A 204 10.36 23.84 -19.33
CA SER A 204 9.80 25.13 -18.93
C SER A 204 8.97 25.02 -17.64
N ARG A 205 8.90 26.12 -16.88
CA ARG A 205 8.03 26.22 -15.69
C ARG A 205 6.58 25.85 -16.01
N GLN A 206 6.07 26.24 -17.18
CA GLN A 206 4.70 25.95 -17.60
C GLN A 206 4.47 24.46 -17.86
N THR A 207 5.39 23.80 -18.58
CA THR A 207 5.28 22.36 -18.91
C THR A 207 5.41 21.46 -17.69
N ILE A 208 6.06 21.93 -16.62
CA ILE A 208 6.13 21.22 -15.33
C ILE A 208 4.87 21.48 -14.49
N THR A 209 4.37 22.72 -14.48
CA THR A 209 3.14 23.11 -13.77
C THR A 209 1.92 22.35 -14.30
N SER A 210 1.79 22.18 -15.62
CA SER A 210 0.74 21.34 -16.22
C SER A 210 0.87 19.86 -15.85
N ASN A 211 2.05 19.41 -15.46
CA ASN A 211 2.38 18.03 -15.10
C ASN A 211 2.42 17.76 -13.58
N PHE A 212 1.88 18.64 -12.73
CA PHE A 212 1.81 18.41 -11.27
C PHE A 212 1.10 17.10 -10.86
N ARG A 213 0.29 16.50 -11.75
CA ARG A 213 -0.32 15.18 -11.56
C ARG A 213 0.70 14.03 -11.47
N ARG A 214 1.96 14.25 -11.85
CA ARG A 214 3.08 13.31 -11.64
C ARG A 214 3.59 13.31 -10.19
N PHE A 215 3.35 14.37 -9.42
CA PHE A 215 3.76 14.44 -8.01
C PHE A 215 2.85 13.54 -7.15
N CYS A 216 1.59 13.93 -7.01
CA CYS A 216 0.50 13.10 -6.47
C CYS A 216 -0.87 13.71 -6.84
N PRO A 217 -1.99 12.97 -6.67
CA PRO A 217 -3.34 13.48 -6.88
C PRO A 217 -3.63 14.82 -6.21
N HIS A 218 -3.18 15.01 -4.96
CA HIS A 218 -3.44 16.18 -4.14
C HIS A 218 -2.74 17.45 -4.64
N ILE A 219 -1.43 17.38 -4.92
CA ILE A 219 -0.62 18.53 -5.36
C ILE A 219 -1.15 19.12 -6.67
N ALA A 220 -1.72 18.28 -7.55
CA ALA A 220 -2.30 18.73 -8.80
C ALA A 220 -3.66 19.44 -8.66
N THR A 221 -4.57 18.94 -7.80
CA THR A 221 -5.87 19.58 -7.63
C THR A 221 -5.76 20.90 -6.86
N LEU A 222 -4.86 20.96 -5.88
CA LEU A 222 -4.48 22.18 -5.13
C LEU A 222 -3.69 23.21 -5.96
N ALA A 223 -3.54 22.99 -7.27
CA ALA A 223 -2.99 23.96 -8.22
C ALA A 223 -4.01 24.38 -9.30
N GLY A 224 -5.25 23.85 -9.26
CA GLY A 224 -6.28 24.11 -10.27
C GLY A 224 -7.60 24.68 -9.75
N TYR A 225 -7.83 24.71 -8.43
CA TYR A 225 -9.04 25.27 -7.82
C TYR A 225 -8.75 26.52 -6.98
N ASP A 226 -7.68 26.47 -6.18
CA ASP A 226 -7.15 27.57 -5.39
C ASP A 226 -5.62 27.63 -5.61
N ASN A 227 -5.00 28.77 -5.28
CA ASN A 227 -3.54 28.92 -5.31
C ASN A 227 -2.84 28.23 -4.10
N THR A 228 -3.40 27.13 -3.59
CA THR A 228 -3.13 26.57 -2.25
C THR A 228 -2.20 25.36 -2.21
N SER A 229 -1.46 25.12 -3.28
CA SER A 229 -0.09 24.58 -3.19
C SER A 229 0.93 25.65 -3.60
N PRO A 230 1.11 26.76 -2.82
CA PRO A 230 2.05 27.81 -3.20
C PRO A 230 3.47 27.25 -3.20
N LYS A 231 3.77 26.33 -2.26
CA LYS A 231 5.11 25.78 -2.09
C LYS A 231 5.61 25.06 -3.35
N VAL A 232 4.81 24.20 -4.00
CA VAL A 232 5.31 23.50 -5.21
C VAL A 232 5.58 24.47 -6.37
N GLN A 233 4.77 25.53 -6.50
CA GLN A 233 4.98 26.56 -7.52
C GLN A 233 6.20 27.44 -7.23
N VAL A 234 6.44 27.75 -5.94
CA VAL A 234 7.63 28.45 -5.45
C VAL A 234 8.88 27.58 -5.59
N ASP A 235 8.81 26.28 -5.30
CA ASP A 235 9.91 25.33 -5.45
C ASP A 235 10.30 25.19 -6.94
N VAL A 236 9.32 25.07 -7.85
CA VAL A 236 9.56 25.15 -9.31
C VAL A 236 10.20 26.49 -9.68
N ALA A 237 9.68 27.61 -9.17
CA ALA A 237 10.23 28.93 -9.49
C ALA A 237 11.69 29.07 -9.02
N ALA A 238 12.02 28.60 -7.81
CA ALA A 238 13.36 28.62 -7.23
C ALA A 238 14.33 27.76 -8.02
N ALA A 239 13.96 26.53 -8.38
CA ALA A 239 14.81 25.64 -9.18
C ALA A 239 15.10 26.24 -10.57
N PHE A 240 14.14 26.91 -11.21
CA PHE A 240 14.35 27.60 -12.50
C PHE A 240 15.17 28.90 -12.38
N ALA A 241 15.08 29.59 -11.24
CA ALA A 241 15.86 30.80 -10.97
C ALA A 241 17.32 30.48 -10.60
N MET A 242 17.57 29.32 -9.98
CA MET A 242 18.90 28.87 -9.55
C MET A 242 19.20 27.47 -10.09
N PRO A 243 19.58 27.32 -11.38
CA PRO A 243 19.98 26.02 -11.92
C PRO A 243 21.09 25.37 -11.10
N GLY A 244 20.96 24.06 -10.84
CA GLY A 244 21.80 23.30 -9.91
C GLY A 244 21.27 23.22 -8.47
N TYR A 245 20.32 24.08 -8.07
CA TYR A 245 19.64 23.98 -6.78
C TYR A 245 18.57 22.87 -6.80
N GLU A 246 18.59 21.97 -5.82
CA GLU A 246 17.52 20.99 -5.59
C GLU A 246 16.46 21.59 -4.66
N ALA A 247 15.34 22.05 -5.22
CA ALA A 247 14.19 22.49 -4.42
C ALA A 247 13.40 21.27 -3.91
N THR A 248 13.17 21.18 -2.61
CA THR A 248 12.53 20.01 -1.98
C THR A 248 11.26 20.36 -1.20
N GLY A 249 10.29 19.46 -1.20
CA GLY A 249 9.04 19.60 -0.45
C GLY A 249 8.27 18.29 -0.32
N GLY A 250 7.00 18.39 0.06
CA GLY A 250 6.11 17.24 0.15
C GLY A 250 4.63 17.64 0.10
N CYS A 251 3.76 16.63 0.07
CA CYS A 251 2.32 16.81 0.16
C CYS A 251 1.87 16.87 1.63
N HIS A 252 0.88 17.72 1.93
CA HIS A 252 0.24 17.83 3.25
C HIS A 252 -0.88 16.80 3.50
N HIS A 253 -1.38 16.14 2.45
CA HIS A 253 -2.52 15.21 2.53
C HIS A 253 -2.12 13.73 2.36
N CYS A 254 -0.93 13.44 1.86
CA CYS A 254 -0.45 12.05 1.67
C CYS A 254 1.05 11.94 1.94
N LEU A 255 1.52 10.71 2.16
CA LEU A 255 2.94 10.40 2.36
C LEU A 255 3.69 10.45 1.01
N THR A 256 3.87 11.67 0.49
CA THR A 256 4.62 11.96 -0.73
C THR A 256 5.60 13.09 -0.46
N ASP A 257 6.89 12.83 -0.67
CA ASP A 257 7.92 13.85 -0.78
C ASP A 257 8.35 14.02 -2.24
N TYR A 258 8.91 15.19 -2.56
CA TYR A 258 9.42 15.49 -3.88
C TYR A 258 10.70 16.32 -3.85
N SER A 259 11.43 16.27 -4.96
CA SER A 259 12.45 17.24 -5.29
C SER A 259 12.44 17.61 -6.77
N ILE A 260 12.91 18.81 -7.04
CA ILE A 260 12.90 19.47 -8.35
C ILE A 260 14.31 20.05 -8.54
N LEU A 261 15.05 19.51 -9.52
CA LEU A 261 16.38 19.94 -9.88
C LEU A 261 16.38 20.36 -11.34
N VAL A 262 16.68 21.63 -11.62
CA VAL A 262 16.85 22.12 -12.99
C VAL A 262 18.34 22.24 -13.27
N THR A 263 18.83 21.56 -14.29
CA THR A 263 20.19 21.68 -14.80
C THR A 263 20.16 22.40 -16.14
N ARG A 264 20.90 23.50 -16.27
CA ARG A 264 21.10 24.23 -17.53
C ARG A 264 22.56 24.17 -17.94
N ASN A 265 22.81 23.87 -19.20
CA ASN A 265 24.08 24.12 -19.87
C ASN A 265 23.83 25.02 -21.09
N GLU A 266 24.81 25.18 -21.97
CA GLU A 266 24.74 26.10 -23.12
C GLU A 266 23.63 25.74 -24.13
N CYS A 267 23.30 24.45 -24.26
CA CYS A 267 22.41 23.93 -25.31
C CYS A 267 21.16 23.21 -24.77
N THR A 268 21.01 23.03 -23.46
CA THR A 268 19.87 22.31 -22.86
C THR A 268 19.43 22.95 -21.54
N THR A 269 18.14 22.81 -21.22
CA THR A 269 17.62 22.97 -19.86
C THR A 269 16.78 21.74 -19.55
N VAL A 270 17.33 20.86 -18.71
CA VAL A 270 16.68 19.62 -18.26
C VAL A 270 16.14 19.85 -16.85
N CYS A 271 14.91 19.41 -16.59
CA CYS A 271 14.38 19.34 -15.23
C CYS A 271 14.24 17.88 -14.82
N LEU A 272 15.02 17.46 -13.82
CA LEU A 272 14.82 16.21 -13.11
C LEU A 272 13.89 16.45 -11.93
N ILE A 273 12.76 15.75 -11.91
CA ILE A 273 11.84 15.73 -10.78
C ILE A 273 11.80 14.32 -10.23
N THR A 274 11.86 14.20 -8.90
CA THR A 274 11.78 12.92 -8.19
C THR A 274 10.68 12.99 -7.14
N THR A 275 9.90 11.93 -6.99
CA THR A 275 9.06 11.70 -5.80
C THR A 275 9.47 10.45 -5.05
N TRP A 276 9.14 10.45 -3.77
CA TRP A 276 9.15 9.30 -2.89
C TRP A 276 7.76 9.17 -2.27
N ARG A 277 7.09 8.03 -2.50
CA ARG A 277 5.75 7.75 -1.99
C ARG A 277 5.75 6.51 -1.11
N ASP A 278 5.03 6.58 0.00
CA ASP A 278 4.79 5.48 0.92
C ASP A 278 3.34 5.00 0.77
N PHE A 279 3.18 3.74 0.34
CA PHE A 279 1.87 3.10 0.16
C PHE A 279 1.43 2.30 1.39
N GLY A 280 2.21 2.32 2.47
CA GLY A 280 1.89 1.70 3.74
C GLY A 280 2.24 0.22 3.82
N THR A 281 1.58 -0.44 4.78
CA THR A 281 1.83 -1.83 5.23
C THR A 281 0.91 -2.85 4.54
N GLU A 282 1.05 -4.15 4.87
CA GLU A 282 0.16 -5.23 4.40
C GLU A 282 -1.24 -5.19 5.07
N THR A 283 -1.87 -4.03 5.01
CA THR A 283 -3.11 -3.66 5.70
C THR A 283 -4.35 -3.78 4.80
N CYS A 284 -5.52 -3.48 5.37
CA CYS A 284 -6.78 -3.40 4.65
C CYS A 284 -6.67 -2.38 3.48
N PRO A 285 -7.27 -2.65 2.30
CA PRO A 285 -7.37 -1.65 1.23
C PRO A 285 -8.08 -0.35 1.64
N ASP A 286 -8.78 -0.36 2.78
CA ASP A 286 -9.45 0.81 3.32
C ASP A 286 -8.51 1.76 4.11
N ASN A 287 -7.25 1.36 4.35
CA ASN A 287 -6.29 2.10 5.16
C ASN A 287 -6.02 3.53 4.60
N LEU A 288 -5.96 4.51 5.50
CA LEU A 288 -5.77 5.93 5.17
C LEU A 288 -4.50 6.21 4.35
N ILE A 289 -3.40 5.49 4.59
CA ILE A 289 -2.17 5.64 3.79
C ILE A 289 -2.43 5.27 2.33
N TRP A 290 -3.01 4.09 2.09
CA TRP A 290 -3.37 3.67 0.74
C TRP A 290 -4.38 4.62 0.09
N LYS A 291 -5.47 4.96 0.78
CA LYS A 291 -6.48 5.92 0.29
C LYS A 291 -5.84 7.26 -0.09
N SER A 292 -4.95 7.81 0.73
CA SER A 292 -4.27 9.08 0.46
C SER A 292 -3.40 9.08 -0.82
N GLN A 293 -2.99 7.92 -1.32
CA GLN A 293 -2.18 7.82 -2.54
C GLN A 293 -3.01 7.64 -3.82
N VAL A 294 -4.24 7.10 -3.72
CA VAL A 294 -5.03 6.72 -4.90
C VAL A 294 -6.41 7.37 -5.00
N THR A 295 -7.00 7.78 -3.89
CA THR A 295 -8.30 8.46 -3.90
C THR A 295 -8.09 9.91 -4.33
N HIS A 296 -8.32 10.20 -5.61
CA HIS A 296 -8.71 11.56 -6.00
C HIS A 296 -9.97 11.91 -5.21
N GLY A 297 -9.90 12.88 -4.31
CA GLY A 297 -11.09 13.40 -3.65
C GLY A 297 -12.11 13.84 -4.69
N GLY A 298 -13.30 13.23 -4.69
CA GLY A 298 -14.44 13.87 -5.32
C GLY A 298 -14.67 15.21 -4.64
N ILE A 299 -15.01 16.25 -5.40
CA ILE A 299 -15.27 17.60 -4.84
C ILE A 299 -16.35 17.54 -3.73
N ASN A 300 -17.23 16.53 -3.81
CA ASN A 300 -18.33 16.27 -2.89
C ASN A 300 -17.94 15.43 -1.66
N ASP A 301 -16.83 14.68 -1.69
CA ASP A 301 -16.49 13.67 -0.68
C ASP A 301 -15.62 14.22 0.48
N GLY A 302 -15.19 15.47 0.37
CA GLY A 302 -14.40 16.17 1.38
C GLY A 302 -12.92 15.78 1.40
N TRP A 303 -12.05 16.63 0.86
CA TRP A 303 -10.58 16.46 0.81
C TRP A 303 -9.90 16.14 2.15
N ASN A 304 -10.55 16.44 3.27
CA ASN A 304 -10.03 16.17 4.61
C ASN A 304 -10.27 14.73 5.09
N ALA A 305 -11.18 13.97 4.47
CA ALA A 305 -11.59 12.64 4.95
C ALA A 305 -10.47 11.59 4.94
N TYR A 306 -9.45 11.76 4.07
CA TYR A 306 -8.37 10.81 3.87
C TYR A 306 -6.97 11.44 3.95
N GLY A 307 -6.86 12.62 4.58
CA GLY A 307 -5.60 13.36 4.73
C GLY A 307 -4.70 12.79 5.84
N ILE A 308 -3.41 12.60 5.54
CA ILE A 308 -2.38 12.31 6.54
C ILE A 308 -1.78 13.63 7.04
N PHE A 309 -2.50 14.22 8.00
CA PHE A 309 -2.08 15.40 8.73
C PHE A 309 -0.90 15.10 9.68
N HIS A 310 -0.18 16.14 10.10
CA HIS A 310 0.94 16.07 11.06
C HIS A 310 2.16 15.21 10.64
N ARG A 311 2.36 14.95 9.35
CA ARG A 311 3.59 14.31 8.85
C ARG A 311 4.79 15.29 8.78
N GLU A 312 5.99 14.78 9.05
CA GLU A 312 7.26 15.47 8.75
C GLU A 312 7.50 15.49 7.23
N MET A 313 7.93 16.62 6.67
CA MET A 313 8.28 16.73 5.24
C MET A 313 9.69 16.19 4.98
N GLY A 314 9.88 15.44 3.89
CA GLY A 314 11.15 14.76 3.59
C GLY A 314 11.31 13.41 4.32
N SER A 315 10.39 13.02 5.20
CA SER A 315 10.41 11.76 5.94
C SER A 315 10.42 10.50 5.06
N VAL A 316 9.67 10.50 3.95
CA VAL A 316 9.58 9.36 3.01
C VAL A 316 10.81 9.32 2.11
N ARG A 317 11.33 10.48 1.70
CA ARG A 317 12.64 10.58 1.02
C ARG A 317 13.75 10.00 1.89
N LYS A 318 13.82 10.45 3.15
CA LYS A 318 14.79 9.99 4.15
C LYS A 318 14.70 8.48 4.35
N LEU A 319 13.49 7.94 4.58
CA LEU A 319 13.26 6.51 4.74
C LEU A 319 13.71 5.70 3.51
N PHE A 320 13.40 6.14 2.28
CA PHE A 320 13.85 5.45 1.06
C PHE A 320 15.38 5.51 0.85
N MET A 321 16.01 6.60 1.30
CA MET A 321 17.46 6.83 1.26
C MET A 321 18.22 6.11 2.39
N CYS A 322 17.54 5.57 3.40
CA CYS A 322 18.14 4.61 4.32
C CYS A 322 18.42 3.31 3.56
N ASP A 323 19.67 3.14 3.12
CA ASP A 323 20.16 1.84 2.70
C ASP A 323 20.42 0.99 3.96
N TRP A 324 19.67 -0.09 4.10
CA TRP A 324 19.92 -1.11 5.12
C TRP A 324 21.25 -1.79 4.81
N VAL A 325 22.27 -1.53 5.65
CA VAL A 325 23.36 -2.48 5.86
C VAL A 325 22.74 -3.68 6.58
N ALA A 326 22.69 -4.81 5.88
CA ALA A 326 21.99 -6.03 6.31
C ALA A 326 22.87 -6.95 7.18
#